data_AF-A0A554JSE1-F1
#
_entry.id   AF-A0A554JSE1-F1
#
_cell.length_a   1.000
_cell.length_b   1.000
_cell.length_c   1.000
_cell.angle_alpha   90.00
_cell.angle_beta   90.00
_cell.angle_gamma   90.00
#
_symmetry.space_group_name_H-M   'P 1'
#
loop_
_entity.id
_entity.type
_entity.pdbx_description
1 polymer ?
#
loop_
_entity_poly.entity_id
_entity_poly.type
_entity_poly.pdbx_seq_one_letter_code
_entity_poly.pdbx_strand_id
1 'polypeptide(L)'
;MRSIVYIIIALLVFPLITLAADAFPRDLYWGLQNDSDVKRLQEYLRLEGFYSYPEITGHYFTATRSAVVKFQQTQNISPANGNFVGETRQALNRILGYGTTAASPSLTFLTLFFRDLYFGLRVDPDVMRLQEFLRHFGFFTYPESTGNYFSITQNAIVQYQVVKRLPQTGSVDALTRAYINLDIFNANTPEETDNSTQVSPVPETATSTFYKKIDISGFTGKSTNPLSERITIVNRTKNESIPVTSWEFETSMGTRFRIPSVYNLPGLPDATLGPLVLPPGGKITITAGRQDTYSAFRENICTGYFTQHTKFTPSIGNQCPQIDTYDLLALGDKCIATIDKVPRCTIPTASHFFGQTSECSSYMIQHLSYAGCVHDHRADTDFFENLWYVWLGRDTELFRNIHETLVLRDSAGLFVDERGY
;
A
#
# COMPACT_ATOMS: atom_id res chain seq x y z
N MET A 1 -45.84 -56.40 -19.10
CA MET A 1 -46.56 -55.83 -17.94
C MET A 1 -45.51 -55.22 -17.02
N ARG A 2 -45.41 -53.89 -16.98
CA ARG A 2 -44.41 -53.15 -16.18
C ARG A 2 -45.06 -52.72 -14.86
N SER A 3 -44.51 -53.18 -13.74
CA SER A 3 -44.95 -52.84 -12.39
C SER A 3 -44.57 -51.41 -12.02
N ILE A 4 -45.55 -50.64 -11.55
CA ILE A 4 -45.38 -49.29 -11.02
C ILE A 4 -45.17 -49.41 -9.50
N VAL A 5 -44.04 -48.94 -9.00
CA VAL A 5 -43.73 -48.82 -7.56
C VAL A 5 -44.08 -47.39 -7.13
N TYR A 6 -45.00 -47.26 -6.17
CA TYR A 6 -45.32 -45.98 -5.55
C TYR A 6 -44.40 -45.75 -4.35
N ILE A 7 -43.64 -44.65 -4.36
CA ILE A 7 -42.84 -44.18 -3.23
C ILE A 7 -43.69 -43.20 -2.43
N ILE A 8 -44.03 -43.57 -1.19
CA ILE A 8 -44.69 -42.70 -0.21
C ILE A 8 -43.60 -41.86 0.47
N ILE A 9 -43.60 -40.55 0.21
CA ILE A 9 -42.73 -39.58 0.91
C ILE A 9 -43.46 -39.15 2.18
N ALA A 10 -42.95 -39.57 3.34
CA ALA A 10 -43.42 -39.11 4.65
C ALA A 10 -42.81 -37.74 4.97
N LEU A 11 -43.65 -36.71 5.01
CA LEU A 11 -43.30 -35.35 5.45
C LEU A 11 -43.18 -35.34 6.99
N LEU A 12 -41.94 -35.32 7.48
CA LEU A 12 -41.62 -35.07 8.89
C LEU A 12 -41.88 -33.58 9.21
N VAL A 13 -43.03 -33.30 9.85
CA VAL A 13 -43.33 -32.00 10.44
C VAL A 13 -42.68 -31.96 11.82
N PHE A 14 -41.55 -31.25 11.96
CA PHE A 14 -40.97 -30.94 13.26
C PHE A 14 -41.75 -29.79 13.90
N PRO A 15 -42.22 -29.92 15.16
CA PRO A 15 -42.95 -28.86 15.83
C PRO A 15 -41.98 -27.73 16.20
N LEU A 16 -42.23 -26.51 15.71
CA LEU A 16 -41.57 -25.31 16.22
C LEU A 16 -42.07 -25.05 17.64
N ILE A 17 -41.24 -25.39 18.64
CA ILE A 17 -41.42 -24.91 20.01
C ILE A 17 -40.95 -23.45 20.03
N THR A 18 -41.88 -22.50 19.99
CA THR A 18 -41.59 -21.08 20.17
C THR A 18 -41.38 -20.78 21.65
N LEU A 19 -40.17 -21.03 22.16
CA LEU A 19 -39.69 -20.31 23.34
C LEU A 19 -39.42 -18.88 22.89
N ALA A 20 -40.22 -17.92 23.38
CA ALA A 20 -39.92 -16.50 23.23
C ALA A 20 -38.66 -16.19 24.06
N ALA A 21 -37.50 -16.53 23.51
CA ALA A 21 -36.22 -16.28 24.14
C ALA A 21 -35.86 -14.81 23.90
N ASP A 22 -35.87 -13.99 24.95
CA ASP A 22 -35.46 -12.59 24.87
C ASP A 22 -34.10 -12.40 24.18
N ALA A 23 -33.80 -11.18 23.72
CA ALA A 23 -32.47 -10.84 23.25
C ALA A 23 -31.39 -11.07 24.35
N PHE A 24 -30.15 -11.29 23.94
CA PHE A 24 -28.99 -11.23 24.82
C PHE A 24 -28.56 -9.76 24.98
N PRO A 25 -28.78 -9.15 26.15
CA PRO A 25 -28.60 -7.71 26.34
C PRO A 25 -27.13 -7.32 26.52
N ARG A 26 -26.26 -8.29 26.87
CA ARG A 26 -24.84 -8.06 27.16
C ARG A 26 -23.97 -9.18 26.61
N ASP A 27 -22.70 -8.84 26.46
CA ASP A 27 -21.64 -9.76 26.09
C ASP A 27 -21.38 -10.77 27.22
N LEU A 28 -21.05 -12.02 26.85
CA LEU A 28 -20.75 -13.11 27.78
C LEU A 28 -19.30 -13.55 27.58
N TYR A 29 -18.56 -13.63 28.69
CA TYR A 29 -17.13 -13.85 28.68
C TYR A 29 -16.74 -15.06 29.53
N TRP A 30 -15.55 -15.58 29.25
CA TRP A 30 -14.95 -16.66 30.02
C TRP A 30 -14.88 -16.31 31.51
N GLY A 31 -15.29 -17.23 32.37
CA GLY A 31 -15.23 -17.03 33.82
C GLY A 31 -16.59 -16.80 34.48
N LEU A 32 -17.63 -16.47 33.70
CA LEU A 32 -19.00 -16.37 34.23
C LEU A 32 -19.45 -17.72 34.78
N GLN A 33 -20.11 -17.68 35.94
CA GLN A 33 -20.57 -18.87 36.65
C GLN A 33 -22.02 -18.70 37.10
N ASN A 34 -22.80 -19.79 37.02
CA ASN A 34 -24.21 -19.82 37.41
C ASN A 34 -25.05 -18.69 36.77
N ASP A 35 -24.65 -18.25 35.58
CA ASP A 35 -25.18 -17.06 34.93
C ASP A 35 -26.41 -17.44 34.08
N SER A 36 -27.52 -16.72 34.26
CA SER A 36 -28.79 -17.01 33.59
C SER A 36 -28.72 -16.84 32.07
N ASP A 37 -27.96 -15.86 31.58
CA ASP A 37 -27.77 -15.66 30.14
C ASP A 37 -26.86 -16.76 29.57
N VAL A 38 -25.85 -17.21 30.34
CA VAL A 38 -25.04 -18.37 29.93
C VAL A 38 -25.89 -19.64 29.86
N LYS A 39 -26.82 -19.86 30.79
CA LYS A 39 -27.76 -21.01 30.73
C LYS A 39 -28.60 -20.96 29.45
N ARG A 40 -29.18 -19.80 29.13
CA ARG A 40 -29.93 -19.58 27.90
C ARG A 40 -29.09 -19.83 26.65
N LEU A 41 -27.86 -19.32 26.63
CA LEU A 41 -26.92 -19.56 25.53
C LEU A 41 -26.63 -21.07 25.37
N GLN A 42 -26.35 -21.78 26.46
CA GLN A 42 -26.09 -23.21 26.43
C GLN A 42 -27.32 -24.02 25.97
N GLU A 43 -28.53 -23.62 26.37
CA GLU A 43 -29.78 -24.25 25.92
C GLU A 43 -29.94 -24.12 24.41
N TYR A 44 -29.77 -22.90 23.87
CA TYR A 44 -29.79 -22.66 22.44
C TYR A 44 -28.72 -23.48 21.71
N LEU A 45 -27.45 -23.41 22.16
CA LEU A 45 -26.35 -24.14 21.54
C LEU A 45 -26.54 -25.66 21.62
N ARG A 46 -27.25 -26.18 22.61
CA ARG A 46 -27.59 -27.61 22.71
C ARG A 46 -28.67 -27.99 21.71
N LEU A 47 -29.70 -27.16 21.54
CA LEU A 47 -30.77 -27.39 20.55
C LEU A 47 -30.19 -27.42 19.13
N GLU A 48 -29.23 -26.55 18.83
CA GLU A 48 -28.49 -26.53 17.56
C GLU A 48 -27.40 -27.63 17.46
N GLY A 49 -27.24 -28.48 18.49
CA GLY A 49 -26.29 -29.59 18.49
C GLY A 49 -24.81 -29.21 18.72
N PHE A 50 -24.51 -27.95 19.04
CA PHE A 50 -23.15 -27.48 19.29
C PHE A 50 -22.64 -27.82 20.70
N TYR A 51 -23.53 -27.81 21.70
CA TYR A 51 -23.21 -28.03 23.11
C TYR A 51 -23.52 -29.47 23.54
N SER A 52 -22.47 -30.22 23.89
CA SER A 52 -22.56 -31.66 24.19
C SER A 52 -22.38 -31.99 25.67
N TYR A 53 -22.23 -30.99 26.54
CA TYR A 53 -22.13 -31.24 27.97
C TYR A 53 -23.50 -31.67 28.52
N PRO A 54 -23.58 -32.65 29.44
CA PRO A 54 -24.86 -33.23 29.87
C PRO A 54 -25.82 -32.22 30.51
N GLU A 55 -25.27 -31.22 31.21
CA GLU A 55 -26.03 -30.28 32.03
C GLU A 55 -25.94 -28.84 31.51
N ILE A 56 -27.01 -28.07 31.70
CA ILE A 56 -27.00 -26.61 31.50
C ILE A 56 -26.55 -25.96 32.80
N THR A 57 -25.25 -25.71 32.91
CA THR A 57 -24.62 -25.29 34.16
C THR A 57 -24.65 -23.77 34.38
N GLY A 58 -24.72 -22.98 33.30
CA GLY A 58 -24.54 -21.52 33.37
C GLY A 58 -23.08 -21.10 33.54
N HIS A 59 -22.12 -22.00 33.33
CA HIS A 59 -20.69 -21.71 33.37
C HIS A 59 -20.13 -21.45 31.96
N TYR A 60 -19.49 -20.30 31.76
CA TYR A 60 -18.81 -19.99 30.50
C TYR A 60 -17.33 -20.40 30.59
N PHE A 61 -17.08 -21.71 30.45
CA PHE A 61 -15.75 -22.30 30.41
C PHE A 61 -15.53 -23.05 29.08
N THR A 62 -14.69 -24.09 29.07
CA THR A 62 -14.27 -24.81 27.87
C THR A 62 -15.43 -25.35 27.05
N ALA A 63 -16.41 -26.03 27.68
CA ALA A 63 -17.52 -26.64 26.95
C ALA A 63 -18.38 -25.59 26.22
N THR A 64 -18.70 -24.49 26.90
CA THR A 64 -19.47 -23.38 26.34
C THR A 64 -18.69 -22.67 25.26
N ARG A 65 -17.41 -22.37 25.51
CA ARG A 65 -16.52 -21.73 24.52
C ARG A 65 -16.43 -22.57 23.24
N SER A 66 -16.22 -23.88 23.34
CA SER A 66 -16.15 -24.77 22.18
C SER A 66 -17.47 -24.84 21.41
N ALA A 67 -18.61 -24.78 22.10
CA ALA A 67 -19.90 -24.70 21.44
C ALA A 67 -20.09 -23.35 20.71
N VAL A 68 -19.62 -22.26 21.30
CA VAL A 68 -19.63 -20.93 20.66
C VAL A 68 -18.70 -20.88 19.45
N VAL A 69 -17.55 -21.56 19.47
CA VAL A 69 -16.70 -21.71 18.27
C VAL A 69 -17.48 -22.36 17.13
N LYS A 70 -18.20 -23.47 17.38
CA LYS A 70 -19.01 -24.15 16.36
C LYS A 70 -20.13 -23.25 15.83
N PHE A 71 -20.77 -22.50 16.72
CA PHE A 71 -21.76 -21.50 16.34
C PHE A 71 -21.14 -20.42 15.44
N GLN A 72 -20.03 -19.81 15.85
CA GLN A 72 -19.32 -18.81 15.06
C GLN A 72 -18.93 -19.35 13.68
N GLN A 73 -18.41 -20.58 13.61
CA GLN A 73 -18.09 -21.25 12.33
C GLN A 73 -19.32 -21.43 11.46
N THR A 74 -20.45 -21.84 12.04
CA THR A 74 -21.71 -22.03 11.30
C THR A 74 -22.28 -20.69 10.79
N GLN A 75 -22.08 -19.62 11.55
CA GLN A 75 -22.49 -18.26 11.18
C GLN A 75 -21.43 -17.50 10.37
N ASN A 76 -20.34 -18.16 9.94
CA ASN A 76 -19.21 -17.54 9.23
C ASN A 76 -18.56 -16.33 9.95
N ILE A 77 -18.61 -16.31 11.28
CA ILE A 77 -18.02 -15.25 12.12
C ILE A 77 -16.55 -15.55 12.35
N SER A 78 -15.68 -14.56 12.08
CA SER A 78 -14.23 -14.67 12.22
C SER A 78 -13.68 -13.56 13.13
N PRO A 79 -12.81 -13.88 14.10
CA PRO A 79 -12.31 -15.22 14.41
C PRO A 79 -13.34 -16.08 15.17
N ALA A 80 -13.39 -17.37 14.83
CA ALA A 80 -14.13 -18.37 15.61
C ALA A 80 -13.35 -18.75 16.88
N ASN A 81 -13.20 -17.80 17.80
CA ASN A 81 -12.39 -17.90 19.02
C ASN A 81 -13.18 -18.29 20.28
N GLY A 82 -14.50 -18.45 20.14
CA GLY A 82 -15.43 -18.82 21.19
C GLY A 82 -15.84 -17.68 22.12
N ASN A 83 -15.57 -16.42 21.75
CA ASN A 83 -15.99 -15.25 22.51
C ASN A 83 -17.42 -14.82 22.11
N PHE A 84 -18.34 -14.78 23.07
CA PHE A 84 -19.71 -14.33 22.83
C PHE A 84 -19.83 -12.82 23.09
N VAL A 85 -19.17 -12.04 22.23
CA VAL A 85 -19.15 -10.58 22.31
C VAL A 85 -19.47 -9.97 20.94
N GLY A 86 -19.86 -8.70 20.90
CA GLY A 86 -19.96 -7.93 19.64
C GLY A 86 -20.80 -8.63 18.56
N GLU A 87 -20.20 -8.88 17.40
CA GLU A 87 -20.83 -9.56 16.26
C GLU A 87 -21.42 -10.94 16.60
N THR A 88 -20.76 -11.72 17.46
CA THR A 88 -21.24 -13.06 17.84
C THR A 88 -22.56 -12.97 18.59
N ARG A 89 -22.69 -12.01 19.51
CA ARG A 89 -23.94 -11.75 20.23
C ARG A 89 -25.03 -11.21 19.30
N GLN A 90 -24.67 -10.27 18.42
CA GLN A 90 -25.61 -9.67 17.47
C GLN A 90 -26.16 -10.69 16.48
N ALA A 91 -25.31 -11.60 15.98
CA ALA A 91 -25.73 -12.70 15.11
C ALA A 91 -26.79 -13.58 15.80
N LEU A 92 -26.56 -13.99 17.05
CA LEU A 92 -27.55 -14.78 17.78
C LEU A 92 -28.85 -14.01 18.02
N ASN A 93 -28.77 -12.72 18.39
CA ASN A 93 -29.97 -11.89 18.56
C ASN A 93 -30.78 -11.76 17.26
N ARG A 94 -30.13 -11.69 16.09
CA ARG A 94 -30.82 -11.69 14.79
C ARG A 94 -31.54 -13.01 14.54
N ILE A 95 -30.91 -14.15 14.82
CA ILE A 95 -31.52 -15.48 14.67
C ILE A 95 -32.75 -15.63 15.57
N LEU A 96 -32.70 -15.05 16.78
CA LEU A 96 -33.82 -15.03 17.71
C LEU A 96 -34.92 -14.01 17.34
N GLY A 97 -34.77 -13.28 16.24
CA GLY A 97 -35.78 -12.31 15.77
C GLY A 97 -35.67 -10.91 16.39
N TYR A 98 -34.58 -10.59 17.08
CA TYR A 98 -34.34 -9.30 17.74
C TYR A 98 -33.39 -8.39 16.94
N GLY A 99 -33.50 -8.40 15.62
CA GLY A 99 -32.76 -7.49 14.76
C GLY A 99 -33.27 -6.06 14.93
N THR A 100 -32.46 -5.19 15.55
CA THR A 100 -32.58 -3.70 15.69
C THR A 100 -33.11 -3.09 16.99
N THR A 101 -33.56 -3.85 18.00
CA THR A 101 -34.15 -3.25 19.23
C THR A 101 -33.37 -3.48 20.53
N ALA A 102 -32.38 -4.37 20.55
CA ALA A 102 -31.56 -4.60 21.75
C ALA A 102 -30.33 -3.69 21.77
N ALA A 103 -30.48 -2.49 22.37
CA ALA A 103 -29.42 -1.53 22.72
C ALA A 103 -28.12 -1.76 21.94
N SER A 104 -28.11 -1.39 20.66
CA SER A 104 -26.90 -1.38 19.86
C SER A 104 -25.87 -0.53 20.60
N PRO A 105 -24.67 -1.05 20.92
CA PRO A 105 -23.63 -0.24 21.51
C PRO A 105 -23.41 0.96 20.58
N SER A 106 -23.45 2.17 21.17
CA SER A 106 -23.18 3.41 20.46
C SER A 106 -21.93 3.21 19.60
N LEU A 107 -22.07 3.37 18.27
CA LEU A 107 -21.03 3.13 17.28
C LEU A 107 -19.92 4.21 17.33
N THR A 108 -19.48 4.59 18.53
CA THR A 108 -18.45 5.60 18.80
C THR A 108 -17.07 5.18 18.30
N PHE A 109 -16.87 3.89 18.01
CA PHE A 109 -15.63 3.35 17.43
C PHE A 109 -15.50 3.55 15.91
N LEU A 110 -16.53 4.03 15.21
CA LEU A 110 -16.51 4.19 13.73
C LEU A 110 -15.61 5.34 13.24
N THR A 111 -14.91 6.00 14.14
CA THR A 111 -13.97 7.07 13.82
C THR A 111 -12.57 6.50 13.61
N LEU A 112 -11.89 6.95 12.57
CA LEU A 112 -10.55 6.47 12.24
C LEU A 112 -9.52 6.81 13.33
N PHE A 113 -8.47 6.00 13.39
CA PHE A 113 -7.29 6.24 14.19
C PHE A 113 -6.21 6.93 13.33
N PHE A 114 -5.53 7.93 13.89
CA PHE A 114 -4.50 8.71 13.18
C PHE A 114 -3.11 8.66 13.84
N ARG A 115 -2.98 8.01 14.99
CA ARG A 115 -1.70 7.87 15.72
C ARG A 115 -1.48 6.44 16.19
N ASP A 116 -0.23 6.11 16.51
CA ASP A 116 0.09 4.82 17.11
C ASP A 116 -0.45 4.73 18.54
N LEU A 117 -0.93 3.54 18.94
CA LEU A 117 -1.33 3.22 20.32
C LEU A 117 -0.50 2.04 20.82
N TYR A 118 0.06 2.16 22.01
CA TYR A 118 1.03 1.19 22.52
C TYR A 118 0.87 0.96 24.03
N PHE A 119 1.54 -0.08 24.51
CA PHE A 119 1.53 -0.46 25.92
C PHE A 119 1.94 0.70 26.84
N GLY A 120 1.15 0.94 27.88
CA GLY A 120 1.42 1.95 28.90
C GLY A 120 0.51 3.18 28.84
N LEU A 121 -0.25 3.38 27.75
CA LEU A 121 -1.26 4.44 27.68
C LEU A 121 -2.37 4.20 28.72
N ARG A 122 -2.85 5.27 29.36
CA ARG A 122 -3.82 5.22 30.45
C ARG A 122 -4.96 6.19 30.21
N VAL A 123 -6.20 5.74 30.48
CA VAL A 123 -7.43 6.55 30.37
C VAL A 123 -7.46 7.34 29.05
N ASP A 124 -6.98 6.71 27.98
CA ASP A 124 -6.81 7.34 26.69
C ASP A 124 -8.07 7.13 25.84
N PRO A 125 -8.67 8.21 25.29
CA PRO A 125 -9.92 8.11 24.55
C PRO A 125 -9.80 7.30 23.25
N ASP A 126 -8.63 7.28 22.61
CA ASP A 126 -8.41 6.45 21.42
C ASP A 126 -8.25 4.99 21.82
N VAL A 127 -7.63 4.69 22.96
CA VAL A 127 -7.58 3.32 23.47
C VAL A 127 -8.98 2.83 23.86
N MET A 128 -9.83 3.70 24.40
CA MET A 128 -11.22 3.36 24.71
C MET A 128 -11.98 3.01 23.42
N ARG A 129 -11.85 3.82 22.36
CA ARG A 129 -12.42 3.51 21.04
C ARG A 129 -11.85 2.21 20.45
N LEU A 130 -10.55 1.98 20.61
CA LEU A 130 -9.88 0.76 20.15
C LEU A 130 -10.45 -0.49 20.84
N GLN A 131 -10.68 -0.41 22.14
CA GLN A 131 -11.27 -1.51 22.92
C GLN A 131 -12.71 -1.82 22.48
N GLU A 132 -13.50 -0.79 22.16
CA GLU A 132 -14.83 -0.98 21.56
C GLU A 132 -14.75 -1.67 20.18
N PHE A 133 -13.85 -1.20 19.31
CA PHE A 133 -13.60 -1.83 18.01
C PHE A 133 -13.21 -3.31 18.17
N LEU A 134 -12.22 -3.61 19.02
CA LEU A 134 -11.75 -4.97 19.23
C LEU A 134 -12.83 -5.86 19.86
N ARG A 135 -13.70 -5.31 20.70
CA ARG A 135 -14.83 -6.05 21.27
C ARG A 135 -15.86 -6.37 20.19
N HIS A 136 -16.18 -5.40 19.33
CA HIS A 136 -17.10 -5.62 18.21
C HIS A 136 -16.68 -6.82 17.37
N PHE A 137 -15.40 -6.88 16.99
CA PHE A 137 -14.81 -7.97 16.20
C PHE A 137 -14.36 -9.20 17.03
N GLY A 138 -14.74 -9.31 18.30
CA GLY A 138 -14.50 -10.53 19.08
C GLY A 138 -13.12 -10.71 19.68
N PHE A 139 -12.22 -9.72 19.58
CA PHE A 139 -10.84 -9.77 20.08
C PHE A 139 -10.70 -9.32 21.54
N PHE A 140 -11.60 -8.47 22.04
CA PHE A 140 -11.53 -7.90 23.38
C PHE A 140 -12.67 -8.40 24.26
N THR A 141 -12.33 -9.10 25.35
CA THR A 141 -13.30 -9.75 26.25
C THR A 141 -13.40 -9.10 27.62
N TYR A 142 -12.61 -8.06 27.88
CA TYR A 142 -12.72 -7.34 29.15
C TYR A 142 -14.05 -6.56 29.18
N PRO A 143 -14.79 -6.59 30.31
CA PRO A 143 -16.15 -6.05 30.37
C PRO A 143 -16.25 -4.57 30.02
N GLU A 144 -15.19 -3.79 30.26
CA GLU A 144 -15.21 -2.33 30.11
C GLU A 144 -14.12 -1.81 29.16
N SER A 145 -14.40 -0.76 28.40
CA SER A 145 -13.36 -0.02 27.67
C SER A 145 -12.81 1.06 28.57
N THR A 146 -11.77 0.73 29.33
CA THR A 146 -11.20 1.63 30.35
C THR A 146 -10.27 2.70 29.77
N GLY A 147 -9.90 2.61 28.49
CA GLY A 147 -8.88 3.47 27.88
C GLY A 147 -7.44 3.12 28.30
N ASN A 148 -7.25 2.02 29.03
CA ASN A 148 -5.92 1.57 29.44
C ASN A 148 -5.34 0.54 28.45
N TYR A 149 -4.13 0.77 27.97
CA TYR A 149 -3.43 -0.13 27.06
C TYR A 149 -2.37 -0.93 27.84
N PHE A 150 -2.81 -2.03 28.48
CA PHE A 150 -1.92 -2.98 29.15
C PHE A 150 -2.01 -4.36 28.52
N SER A 151 -1.69 -5.42 29.26
CA SER A 151 -1.60 -6.79 28.77
C SER A 151 -2.88 -7.27 28.08
N ILE A 152 -4.07 -6.91 28.57
CA ILE A 152 -5.33 -7.36 27.97
C ILE A 152 -5.54 -6.74 26.58
N THR A 153 -5.38 -5.41 26.46
CA THR A 153 -5.49 -4.70 25.19
C THR A 153 -4.38 -5.12 24.21
N GLN A 154 -3.16 -5.25 24.70
CA GLN A 154 -2.02 -5.74 23.92
C GLN A 154 -2.28 -7.14 23.37
N ASN A 155 -2.77 -8.06 24.20
CA ASN A 155 -3.10 -9.42 23.75
C ASN A 155 -4.23 -9.41 22.72
N ALA A 156 -5.27 -8.59 22.91
CA ALA A 156 -6.34 -8.45 21.92
C ALA A 156 -5.79 -7.94 20.57
N ILE A 157 -4.85 -7.00 20.59
CA ILE A 157 -4.15 -6.54 19.38
C ILE A 157 -3.29 -7.63 18.76
N VAL A 158 -2.56 -8.40 19.56
CA VAL A 158 -1.81 -9.56 19.04
C VAL A 158 -2.76 -10.55 18.35
N GLN A 159 -3.92 -10.86 18.94
CA GLN A 159 -4.90 -11.75 18.31
C GLN A 159 -5.46 -11.17 17.00
N TYR A 160 -5.75 -9.86 17.00
CA TYR A 160 -6.14 -9.15 15.79
C TYR A 160 -5.07 -9.26 14.70
N GLN A 161 -3.81 -8.98 15.06
CA GLN A 161 -2.65 -9.08 14.17
C GLN A 161 -2.47 -10.50 13.63
N VAL A 162 -2.63 -11.53 14.45
CA VAL A 162 -2.57 -12.94 14.02
C VAL A 162 -3.62 -13.21 12.93
N VAL A 163 -4.87 -12.82 13.16
CA VAL A 163 -5.98 -13.05 12.21
C VAL A 163 -5.75 -12.30 10.91
N LYS A 164 -5.24 -11.06 10.99
CA LYS A 164 -4.90 -10.23 9.84
C LYS A 164 -3.53 -10.57 9.21
N ARG A 165 -2.81 -11.56 9.75
CA ARG A 165 -1.46 -11.98 9.31
C ARG A 165 -0.42 -10.85 9.34
N LEU A 166 -0.54 -9.97 10.34
CA LEU A 166 0.39 -8.87 10.62
C LEU A 166 1.51 -9.31 11.59
N PRO A 167 2.63 -8.57 11.65
CA PRO A 167 3.60 -8.73 12.73
C PRO A 167 2.92 -8.57 14.11
N GLN A 168 3.18 -9.51 15.01
CA GLN A 168 2.54 -9.60 16.33
C GLN A 168 3.19 -8.65 17.35
N THR A 169 3.27 -7.38 17.00
CA THR A 169 3.93 -6.34 17.83
C THR A 169 3.15 -6.05 19.11
N GLY A 170 1.86 -6.36 19.14
CA GLY A 170 0.95 -5.99 20.23
C GLY A 170 0.75 -4.48 20.36
N SER A 171 1.24 -3.69 19.40
CA SER A 171 1.06 -2.24 19.29
C SER A 171 0.20 -1.94 18.07
N VAL A 172 -0.64 -0.91 18.16
CA VAL A 172 -1.33 -0.34 16.99
C VAL A 172 -0.35 0.55 16.24
N ASP A 173 0.67 -0.06 15.64
CA ASP A 173 1.62 0.59 14.73
C ASP A 173 0.93 1.00 13.42
N ALA A 174 1.68 1.67 12.53
CA ALA A 174 1.12 2.18 11.28
C ALA A 174 0.40 1.11 10.44
N LEU A 175 0.94 -0.11 10.39
CA LEU A 175 0.34 -1.22 9.66
C LEU A 175 -0.93 -1.73 10.35
N THR A 176 -0.86 -1.99 11.66
CA THR A 176 -2.01 -2.46 12.45
C THR A 176 -3.14 -1.43 12.43
N ARG A 177 -2.81 -0.13 12.53
CA ARG A 177 -3.77 0.97 12.43
C ARG A 177 -4.46 1.03 11.08
N ALA A 178 -3.72 0.84 9.98
CA ALA A 178 -4.31 0.85 8.64
C ALA A 178 -5.36 -0.26 8.47
N TYR A 179 -5.07 -1.46 8.96
CA TYR A 179 -6.02 -2.59 8.93
C TYR A 179 -7.25 -2.34 9.82
N ILE A 180 -7.06 -1.76 11.01
CA ILE A 180 -8.18 -1.38 11.89
C ILE A 180 -9.07 -0.33 11.21
N ASN A 181 -8.46 0.69 10.59
CA ASN A 181 -9.19 1.70 9.84
C ASN A 181 -9.94 1.11 8.64
N LEU A 182 -9.36 0.13 7.94
CA LEU A 182 -10.01 -0.58 6.85
C LEU A 182 -11.23 -1.37 7.35
N ASP A 183 -11.10 -2.08 8.47
CA ASP A 183 -12.23 -2.80 9.07
C ASP A 183 -13.35 -1.86 9.53
N ILE A 184 -12.99 -0.66 10.04
CA ILE A 184 -13.96 0.40 10.34
C ILE A 184 -14.67 0.89 9.07
N PHE A 185 -13.93 1.11 7.97
CA PHE A 185 -14.54 1.49 6.69
C PHE A 185 -15.51 0.43 6.17
N ASN A 186 -15.13 -0.86 6.23
CA ASN A 186 -15.97 -1.94 5.76
C ASN A 186 -17.24 -2.10 6.63
N ALA A 187 -17.14 -1.87 7.94
CA ALA A 187 -18.29 -1.87 8.84
C ALA A 187 -19.26 -0.68 8.63
N ASN A 188 -18.81 0.41 7.97
CA ASN A 188 -19.65 1.57 7.64
C ASN A 188 -20.49 1.36 6.36
N THR A 189 -20.23 0.32 5.58
CA THR A 189 -20.98 0.00 4.36
C THR A 189 -22.17 -0.91 4.70
N PRO A 190 -23.42 -0.50 4.46
CA PRO A 190 -24.58 -1.37 4.67
C PRO A 190 -24.50 -2.60 3.75
N GLU A 191 -24.51 -3.79 4.34
CA GLU A 191 -24.59 -5.07 3.62
C GLU A 191 -25.90 -5.16 2.82
N GLU A 192 -25.81 -5.13 1.48
CA GLU A 192 -26.80 -5.81 0.65
C GLU A 192 -26.45 -7.30 0.63
N THR A 193 -27.36 -8.13 1.12
CA THR A 193 -27.29 -9.58 1.06
C THR A 193 -27.35 -10.05 -0.40
N ASP A 194 -26.31 -10.72 -0.88
CA ASP A 194 -26.49 -11.70 -1.95
C ASP A 194 -25.74 -13.00 -1.65
N ASN A 195 -26.49 -14.08 -1.81
CA ASN A 195 -26.24 -15.42 -1.37
C ASN A 195 -25.72 -16.20 -2.58
N SER A 196 -24.41 -16.21 -2.82
CA SER A 196 -23.83 -17.15 -3.78
C SER A 196 -22.40 -17.51 -3.44
N THR A 197 -22.24 -18.73 -2.95
CA THR A 197 -21.00 -19.48 -2.93
C THR A 197 -20.57 -19.75 -4.37
N GLN A 198 -19.97 -18.75 -5.02
CA GLN A 198 -19.04 -18.96 -6.12
C GLN A 198 -17.86 -18.03 -5.92
N VAL A 199 -16.67 -18.64 -5.97
CA VAL A 199 -15.38 -17.96 -6.03
C VAL A 199 -15.49 -16.81 -7.04
N SER A 200 -15.60 -15.58 -6.55
CA SER A 200 -15.63 -14.38 -7.39
C SER A 200 -14.28 -13.67 -7.34
N PRO A 201 -13.88 -13.06 -8.46
CA PRO A 201 -12.52 -12.62 -8.71
C PRO A 201 -12.20 -11.34 -7.92
N VAL A 202 -10.90 -11.02 -7.89
CA VAL A 202 -10.36 -9.71 -7.51
C VAL A 202 -11.28 -8.59 -8.03
N PRO A 203 -11.63 -7.56 -7.23
CA PRO A 203 -12.46 -6.45 -7.69
C PRO A 203 -11.86 -5.90 -8.98
N GLU A 204 -12.66 -5.79 -10.05
CA GLU A 204 -12.25 -5.06 -11.25
C GLU A 204 -12.03 -3.61 -10.85
N THR A 205 -10.78 -3.30 -10.47
CA THR A 205 -10.31 -1.94 -10.35
C THR A 205 -10.66 -1.25 -11.66
N ALA A 206 -11.46 -0.18 -11.59
CA ALA A 206 -11.84 0.58 -12.77
C ALA A 206 -10.56 0.88 -13.57
N THR A 207 -10.50 0.34 -14.78
CA THR A 207 -9.27 0.26 -15.57
C THR A 207 -9.08 1.58 -16.30
N SER A 208 -7.91 2.18 -16.15
CA SER A 208 -7.53 3.41 -16.81
C SER A 208 -7.49 3.23 -18.33
N THR A 209 -7.75 4.31 -19.08
CA THR A 209 -7.50 4.36 -20.53
C THR A 209 -6.02 4.18 -20.91
N PHE A 210 -5.13 4.29 -19.91
CA PHE A 210 -3.69 4.07 -20.06
C PHE A 210 -3.24 2.63 -19.77
N TYR A 211 -4.18 1.74 -19.39
CA TYR A 211 -3.90 0.31 -19.25
C TYR A 211 -3.33 -0.26 -20.55
N LYS A 212 -2.26 -1.06 -20.43
CA LYS A 212 -1.44 -1.58 -21.56
C LYS A 212 -0.75 -0.52 -22.42
N LYS A 213 -0.92 0.78 -22.14
CA LYS A 213 -0.18 1.87 -22.79
C LYS A 213 1.06 2.26 -21.99
N ILE A 214 0.93 2.34 -20.66
CA ILE A 214 2.05 2.48 -19.72
C ILE A 214 2.22 1.15 -18.99
N ASP A 215 3.44 0.61 -18.97
CA ASP A 215 3.75 -0.59 -18.18
C ASP A 215 4.92 -0.37 -17.23
N ILE A 216 4.88 -1.07 -16.09
CA ILE A 216 5.99 -1.29 -15.18
C ILE A 216 6.94 -2.29 -15.83
N SER A 217 7.80 -1.79 -16.71
CA SER A 217 8.77 -2.60 -17.45
C SER A 217 9.86 -3.22 -16.57
N GLY A 218 10.17 -2.61 -15.43
CA GLY A 218 11.17 -3.10 -14.48
C GLY A 218 10.76 -2.84 -13.04
N PHE A 219 10.99 -3.81 -12.17
CA PHE A 219 10.73 -3.68 -10.73
C PHE A 219 11.78 -4.45 -9.94
N THR A 220 12.49 -3.78 -9.03
CA THR A 220 13.55 -4.33 -8.19
C THR A 220 13.37 -3.81 -6.77
N GLY A 221 13.13 -4.69 -5.79
CA GLY A 221 12.92 -4.31 -4.39
C GLY A 221 13.49 -5.30 -3.37
N LYS A 222 14.23 -6.32 -3.81
CA LYS A 222 14.84 -7.35 -2.96
C LYS A 222 16.17 -6.88 -2.35
N SER A 223 16.22 -5.65 -1.83
CA SER A 223 17.42 -5.08 -1.21
C SER A 223 17.10 -4.12 -0.08
N THR A 224 17.83 -4.28 1.03
CA THR A 224 17.84 -3.32 2.15
C THR A 224 18.51 -1.99 1.81
N ASN A 225 19.21 -1.90 0.68
CA ASN A 225 19.77 -0.64 0.19
C ASN A 225 18.74 0.07 -0.69
N PRO A 226 18.20 1.24 -0.29
CA PRO A 226 17.18 1.94 -1.05
C PRO A 226 17.68 2.45 -2.43
N LEU A 227 18.98 2.59 -2.65
CA LEU A 227 19.53 2.92 -3.97
C LEU A 227 19.53 1.74 -4.95
N SER A 228 19.32 0.52 -4.45
CA SER A 228 19.16 -0.70 -5.26
C SER A 228 17.70 -0.96 -5.64
N GLU A 229 16.76 -0.29 -4.97
CA GLU A 229 15.34 -0.44 -5.22
C GLU A 229 14.87 0.50 -6.33
N ARG A 230 14.29 -0.07 -7.39
CA ARG A 230 13.96 0.66 -8.60
C ARG A 230 12.67 0.20 -9.24
N ILE A 231 11.98 1.16 -9.85
CA ILE A 231 10.83 0.96 -10.71
C ILE A 231 11.15 1.62 -12.03
N THR A 232 10.90 0.92 -13.13
CA THR A 232 10.99 1.52 -14.47
C THR A 232 9.65 1.38 -15.14
N ILE A 233 9.02 2.51 -15.48
CA ILE A 233 7.82 2.50 -16.35
C ILE A 233 8.17 3.01 -17.74
N VAL A 234 7.45 2.52 -18.74
CA VAL A 234 7.65 2.88 -20.14
C VAL A 234 6.33 3.13 -20.84
N ASN A 235 6.32 4.10 -21.74
CA ASN A 235 5.22 4.31 -22.68
C ASN A 235 5.38 3.42 -23.92
N ARG A 236 4.47 2.46 -24.11
CA ARG A 236 4.45 1.50 -25.23
C ARG A 236 3.65 1.96 -26.44
N THR A 237 3.01 3.12 -26.37
CA THR A 237 2.30 3.67 -27.52
C THR A 237 3.28 4.03 -28.63
N LYS A 238 2.77 4.13 -29.87
CA LYS A 238 3.58 4.46 -31.05
C LYS A 238 3.57 5.94 -31.41
N ASN A 239 2.59 6.70 -30.92
CA ASN A 239 2.31 8.06 -31.39
C ASN A 239 1.67 8.96 -30.33
N GLU A 240 1.56 8.52 -29.08
CA GLU A 240 0.89 9.26 -28.00
C GLU A 240 1.89 9.62 -26.91
N SER A 241 1.96 10.90 -26.54
CA SER A 241 2.72 11.36 -25.39
C SER A 241 1.80 11.41 -24.17
N ILE A 242 2.18 10.76 -23.08
CA ILE A 242 1.31 10.56 -21.90
C ILE A 242 1.89 11.31 -20.70
N PRO A 243 1.16 12.29 -20.12
CA PRO A 243 1.55 12.93 -18.87
C PRO A 243 1.35 11.97 -17.70
N VAL A 244 2.40 11.74 -16.90
CA VAL A 244 2.36 10.80 -15.77
C VAL A 244 2.69 11.45 -14.43
N THR A 245 2.88 12.77 -14.39
CA THR A 245 3.02 13.49 -13.11
C THR A 245 1.81 13.24 -12.22
N SER A 246 2.07 13.10 -10.91
CA SER A 246 1.08 12.80 -9.88
C SER A 246 0.40 11.44 -9.96
N TRP A 247 0.74 10.58 -10.93
CA TRP A 247 0.35 9.18 -10.88
C TRP A 247 0.94 8.51 -9.65
N GLU A 248 0.18 7.58 -9.07
CA GLU A 248 0.44 7.03 -7.74
C GLU A 248 0.85 5.56 -7.84
N PHE A 249 1.92 5.23 -7.15
CA PHE A 249 2.29 3.85 -6.88
C PHE A 249 1.82 3.46 -5.49
N GLU A 250 1.35 2.21 -5.36
CA GLU A 250 0.92 1.61 -4.11
C GLU A 250 1.62 0.26 -3.94
N THR A 251 2.36 0.09 -2.83
CA THR A 251 2.99 -1.20 -2.50
C THR A 251 2.01 -2.14 -1.79
N SER A 252 2.36 -3.42 -1.64
CA SER A 252 1.55 -4.41 -0.91
C SER A 252 1.35 -4.06 0.56
N MET A 253 2.20 -3.19 1.13
CA MET A 253 2.06 -2.66 2.49
C MET A 253 1.20 -1.40 2.57
N GLY A 254 0.62 -0.96 1.45
CA GLY A 254 -0.19 0.25 1.37
C GLY A 254 0.62 1.55 1.35
N THR A 255 1.95 1.48 1.24
CA THR A 255 2.78 2.68 1.07
C THR A 255 2.48 3.28 -0.30
N ARG A 256 2.11 4.57 -0.30
CA ARG A 256 1.80 5.32 -1.51
C ARG A 256 2.79 6.43 -1.75
N PHE A 257 3.18 6.60 -3.01
CA PHE A 257 4.02 7.72 -3.44
C PHE A 257 3.69 8.10 -4.87
N ARG A 258 3.97 9.35 -5.23
CA ARG A 258 3.58 9.93 -6.52
C ARG A 258 4.78 10.30 -7.35
N ILE A 259 4.60 10.23 -8.66
CA ILE A 259 5.58 10.73 -9.62
C ILE A 259 5.65 12.26 -9.50
N PRO A 260 6.82 12.85 -9.17
CA PRO A 260 6.95 14.29 -9.00
C PRO A 260 6.97 15.03 -10.36
N SER A 261 6.99 16.36 -10.29
CA SER A 261 7.45 17.18 -11.42
C SER A 261 8.96 17.04 -11.59
N VAL A 262 9.49 17.34 -12.78
CA VAL A 262 10.90 17.13 -13.14
C VAL A 262 11.52 18.38 -13.76
N TYR A 263 12.84 18.51 -13.67
CA TYR A 263 13.59 19.47 -14.48
C TYR A 263 13.84 18.90 -15.88
N ASN A 264 13.41 19.59 -16.93
CA ASN A 264 13.80 19.23 -18.31
C ASN A 264 15.22 19.71 -18.64
N LEU A 265 15.65 20.81 -18.02
CA LEU A 265 16.99 21.39 -18.16
C LEU A 265 17.61 21.58 -16.76
N PRO A 266 18.00 20.48 -16.08
CA PRO A 266 18.61 20.57 -14.75
C PRO A 266 19.91 21.39 -14.77
N GLY A 267 20.24 22.06 -13.68
CA GLY A 267 21.53 22.73 -13.50
C GLY A 267 21.77 24.02 -14.27
N LEU A 268 20.73 24.59 -14.87
CA LEU A 268 20.72 25.99 -15.26
C LEU A 268 20.16 26.87 -14.12
N PRO A 269 20.58 28.15 -13.99
CA PRO A 269 20.08 29.06 -12.97
C PRO A 269 18.55 29.30 -13.03
N ASP A 270 17.98 29.24 -14.22
CA ASP A 270 16.56 29.44 -14.52
C ASP A 270 15.79 28.13 -14.68
N ALA A 271 16.37 27.00 -14.27
CA ALA A 271 15.73 25.70 -14.37
C ALA A 271 14.44 25.64 -13.54
N THR A 272 13.31 25.39 -14.19
CA THR A 272 11.99 25.23 -13.54
C THR A 272 11.51 23.79 -13.59
N LEU A 273 10.79 23.37 -12.56
CA LEU A 273 10.05 22.11 -12.55
C LEU A 273 8.87 22.19 -13.54
N GLY A 274 8.72 21.15 -14.36
CA GLY A 274 7.63 20.98 -15.31
C GLY A 274 6.97 19.61 -15.21
N PRO A 275 5.87 19.40 -15.95
CA PRO A 275 5.21 18.11 -16.01
C PRO A 275 6.13 17.06 -16.65
N LEU A 276 6.06 15.85 -16.13
CA LEU A 276 6.69 14.66 -16.68
C LEU A 276 5.73 14.03 -17.70
N VAL A 277 6.14 14.11 -18.96
CA VAL A 277 5.39 13.55 -20.09
C VAL A 277 6.27 12.51 -20.77
N LEU A 278 5.78 11.28 -20.83
CA LEU A 278 6.47 10.18 -21.53
C LEU A 278 6.06 10.17 -23.00
N PRO A 279 6.94 10.51 -23.95
CA PRO A 279 6.68 10.32 -25.38
C PRO A 279 6.67 8.82 -25.73
N PRO A 280 6.28 8.43 -26.95
CA PRO A 280 6.40 7.06 -27.44
C PRO A 280 7.79 6.45 -27.15
N GLY A 281 7.84 5.33 -26.44
CA GLY A 281 9.08 4.66 -26.02
C GLY A 281 9.81 5.30 -24.83
N GLY A 282 9.31 6.43 -24.30
CA GLY A 282 9.89 7.12 -23.16
C GLY A 282 9.86 6.30 -21.88
N LYS A 283 10.93 6.38 -21.09
CA LYS A 283 11.12 5.61 -19.86
C LYS A 283 11.45 6.52 -18.70
N ILE A 284 10.86 6.25 -17.55
CA ILE A 284 11.29 6.82 -16.28
C ILE A 284 11.79 5.71 -15.35
N THR A 285 12.93 5.94 -14.72
CA THR A 285 13.44 5.11 -13.62
C THR A 285 13.30 5.86 -12.31
N ILE A 286 12.52 5.29 -11.40
CA ILE A 286 12.27 5.80 -10.05
C ILE A 286 13.08 4.93 -9.09
N THR A 287 13.94 5.56 -8.30
CA THR A 287 14.79 4.92 -7.30
C THR A 287 14.36 5.36 -5.91
N ALA A 288 14.26 4.43 -4.96
CA ALA A 288 13.77 4.77 -3.62
C ALA A 288 14.75 5.69 -2.86
N GLY A 289 16.06 5.42 -2.99
CA GLY A 289 17.12 6.10 -2.26
C GLY A 289 17.25 7.61 -2.53
N ARG A 290 18.09 8.25 -1.72
CA ARG A 290 18.40 9.68 -1.84
C ARG A 290 19.42 9.97 -2.94
N GLN A 291 19.17 11.06 -3.67
CA GLN A 291 20.16 11.74 -4.50
C GLN A 291 20.14 13.22 -4.13
N ASP A 292 21.30 13.75 -3.73
CA ASP A 292 21.42 15.10 -3.18
C ASP A 292 21.33 16.18 -4.28
N THR A 293 21.81 15.85 -5.48
CA THR A 293 21.90 16.77 -6.61
C THR A 293 21.00 16.30 -7.75
N TYR A 294 19.99 17.11 -8.10
CA TYR A 294 18.97 16.82 -9.13
C TYR A 294 18.26 15.48 -8.91
N SER A 295 17.38 15.43 -7.92
CA SER A 295 16.61 14.23 -7.59
C SER A 295 15.51 13.87 -8.60
N ALA A 296 15.19 14.74 -9.58
CA ALA A 296 14.14 14.48 -10.57
C ALA A 296 14.39 15.27 -11.86
N PHE A 297 14.83 14.61 -12.93
CA PHE A 297 15.14 15.29 -14.21
C PHE A 297 15.00 14.38 -15.44
N ARG A 298 14.94 15.03 -16.61
CA ARG A 298 15.02 14.40 -17.94
C ARG A 298 16.45 14.46 -18.46
N GLU A 299 16.94 13.37 -19.04
CA GLU A 299 18.22 13.39 -19.75
C GLU A 299 18.14 14.18 -21.05
N ASN A 300 19.27 14.74 -21.43
CA ASN A 300 19.52 15.32 -22.74
C ASN A 300 20.95 14.96 -23.15
N ILE A 301 21.32 15.27 -24.38
CA ILE A 301 22.64 14.96 -24.90
C ILE A 301 23.78 15.60 -24.08
N CYS A 302 23.52 16.59 -23.23
CA CYS A 302 24.53 17.24 -22.38
C CYS A 302 24.64 16.62 -20.98
N THR A 303 23.74 15.72 -20.58
CA THR A 303 23.63 15.19 -19.21
C THR A 303 24.90 14.50 -18.70
N GLY A 304 25.73 13.94 -19.58
CA GLY A 304 26.97 13.27 -19.18
C GLY A 304 27.94 14.14 -18.39
N TYR A 305 27.90 15.48 -18.55
CA TYR A 305 28.69 16.41 -17.75
C TYR A 305 28.47 16.28 -16.24
N PHE A 306 27.29 15.85 -15.78
CA PHE A 306 27.02 15.70 -14.34
C PHE A 306 27.80 14.55 -13.70
N THR A 307 28.20 13.55 -14.48
CA THR A 307 28.88 12.34 -13.96
C THR A 307 30.31 12.63 -13.48
N GLN A 308 30.89 13.77 -13.84
CA GLN A 308 32.24 14.16 -13.43
C GLN A 308 32.35 14.51 -11.95
N HIS A 309 31.28 15.06 -11.38
CA HIS A 309 31.28 15.56 -10.01
C HIS A 309 30.22 14.87 -9.15
N THR A 310 29.28 14.15 -9.77
CA THR A 310 28.20 13.46 -9.06
C THR A 310 28.12 12.01 -9.53
N LYS A 311 28.17 11.08 -8.58
CA LYS A 311 27.90 9.67 -8.84
C LYS A 311 26.39 9.44 -8.76
N PHE A 312 25.79 8.97 -9.85
CA PHE A 312 24.39 8.58 -9.88
C PHE A 312 24.24 7.08 -9.67
N THR A 313 23.24 6.68 -8.90
CA THR A 313 22.85 5.27 -8.72
C THR A 313 21.34 5.16 -8.93
N PRO A 314 20.85 4.58 -10.04
CA PRO A 314 21.61 3.96 -11.13
C PRO A 314 22.46 4.97 -11.90
N SER A 315 23.46 4.48 -12.64
CA SER A 315 24.24 5.34 -13.53
C SER A 315 23.36 5.93 -14.62
N ILE A 316 23.59 7.20 -14.92
CA ILE A 316 22.96 7.95 -16.01
C ILE A 316 23.85 7.90 -17.27
N GLY A 317 23.33 8.37 -18.39
CA GLY A 317 24.06 8.46 -19.66
C GLY A 317 25.33 9.31 -19.51
N ASN A 318 26.44 8.79 -20.04
CA ASN A 318 27.73 9.51 -20.09
C ASN A 318 28.14 9.81 -21.55
N GLN A 319 27.17 10.24 -22.34
CA GLN A 319 27.39 10.64 -23.73
C GLN A 319 27.17 12.14 -23.84
N CYS A 320 28.04 12.80 -24.60
CA CYS A 320 27.96 14.23 -24.93
C CYS A 320 28.29 14.43 -26.40
N PRO A 321 27.75 15.49 -27.04
CA PRO A 321 28.14 15.90 -28.38
C PRO A 321 29.65 16.02 -28.47
N GLN A 322 30.19 15.59 -29.62
CA GLN A 322 31.56 15.90 -29.96
C GLN A 322 31.60 17.32 -30.50
N ILE A 323 32.59 18.09 -30.05
CA ILE A 323 32.81 19.43 -30.58
C ILE A 323 33.40 19.29 -31.98
N ASP A 324 32.79 19.96 -32.95
CA ASP A 324 33.37 20.13 -34.27
C ASP A 324 34.38 21.27 -34.21
N THR A 325 35.67 20.92 -34.31
CA THR A 325 36.76 21.89 -34.28
C THR A 325 37.15 22.40 -35.67
N TYR A 326 36.56 21.86 -36.73
CA TYR A 326 36.87 22.25 -38.11
C TYR A 326 36.58 23.73 -38.38
N ASP A 327 35.47 24.24 -37.82
CA ASP A 327 35.03 25.62 -38.00
C ASP A 327 35.69 26.61 -37.01
N LEU A 328 36.54 26.13 -36.11
CA LEU A 328 37.17 26.94 -35.05
C LEU A 328 38.53 27.51 -35.43
N LEU A 329 38.77 27.76 -36.72
CA LEU A 329 40.04 28.24 -37.26
C LEU A 329 40.57 29.51 -36.59
N ALA A 330 39.68 30.31 -35.98
CA ALA A 330 40.03 31.52 -35.25
C ALA A 330 40.76 31.29 -33.92
N LEU A 331 40.69 30.09 -33.32
CA LEU A 331 41.28 29.81 -31.99
C LEU A 331 42.77 29.42 -32.03
N GLY A 332 43.31 29.16 -33.22
CA GLY A 332 44.70 28.75 -33.45
C GLY A 332 44.99 27.27 -33.14
N ASP A 333 45.96 26.69 -33.84
CA ASP A 333 46.25 25.24 -33.85
C ASP A 333 46.50 24.65 -32.46
N LYS A 334 47.18 25.38 -31.58
CA LYS A 334 47.47 24.93 -30.21
C LYS A 334 46.17 24.76 -29.40
N CYS A 335 45.22 25.66 -29.58
CA CYS A 335 43.93 25.59 -28.90
C CYS A 335 43.11 24.42 -29.43
N ILE A 336 42.97 24.32 -30.76
CA ILE A 336 42.23 23.24 -31.43
C ILE A 336 42.78 21.88 -30.98
N ALA A 337 44.10 21.69 -31.04
CA ALA A 337 44.74 20.45 -30.60
C ALA A 337 44.58 20.15 -29.10
N THR A 338 44.23 21.16 -28.29
CA THR A 338 43.91 20.99 -26.87
C THR A 338 42.46 20.58 -26.71
N ILE A 339 41.52 21.24 -27.39
CA ILE A 339 40.09 20.91 -27.40
C ILE A 339 39.89 19.47 -27.88
N ASP A 340 40.55 19.05 -28.97
CA ASP A 340 40.48 17.69 -29.51
C ASP A 340 40.94 16.61 -28.52
N LYS A 341 41.77 16.99 -27.54
CA LYS A 341 42.27 16.08 -26.49
C LYS A 341 41.37 16.04 -25.26
N VAL A 342 40.44 16.99 -25.11
CA VAL A 342 39.49 16.96 -23.99
C VAL A 342 38.52 15.80 -24.25
N PRO A 343 38.45 14.80 -23.35
CA PRO A 343 37.50 13.72 -23.53
C PRO A 343 36.06 14.24 -23.52
N ARG A 344 35.15 13.53 -24.20
CA ARG A 344 33.72 13.87 -24.15
C ARG A 344 33.23 13.91 -22.71
N CYS A 345 32.24 14.78 -22.46
CA CYS A 345 31.67 14.98 -21.13
C CYS A 345 32.74 15.33 -20.08
N THR A 346 33.75 16.14 -20.42
CA THR A 346 34.81 16.59 -19.49
C THR A 346 34.82 18.11 -19.39
N ILE A 347 34.78 18.65 -18.18
CA ILE A 347 34.92 20.08 -17.90
C ILE A 347 36.43 20.37 -17.84
N PRO A 348 36.93 21.31 -18.66
CA PRO A 348 38.34 21.66 -18.66
C PRO A 348 38.82 22.12 -17.29
N THR A 349 40.00 21.63 -16.91
CA THR A 349 40.70 21.93 -15.66
C THR A 349 41.91 22.83 -15.89
N ALA A 350 42.58 23.28 -14.82
CA ALA A 350 43.78 24.13 -14.89
C ALA A 350 44.87 23.63 -15.87
N SER A 351 45.04 22.31 -16.01
CA SER A 351 46.02 21.74 -16.96
C SER A 351 45.66 22.01 -18.43
N HIS A 352 44.37 22.08 -18.75
CA HIS A 352 43.88 22.36 -20.10
C HIS A 352 44.07 23.84 -20.46
N PHE A 353 43.94 24.73 -19.47
CA PHE A 353 44.13 26.18 -19.64
C PHE A 353 45.60 26.60 -19.68
N PHE A 354 46.52 25.75 -19.23
CA PHE A 354 47.93 26.13 -19.11
C PHE A 354 48.56 26.48 -20.46
N GLY A 355 49.02 27.72 -20.58
CA GLY A 355 49.67 28.23 -21.79
C GLY A 355 48.71 28.41 -22.98
N GLN A 356 47.39 28.45 -22.75
CA GLN A 356 46.40 28.80 -23.76
C GLN A 356 46.19 30.30 -23.84
N THR A 357 45.61 30.77 -24.95
CA THR A 357 45.19 32.16 -25.08
C THR A 357 43.92 32.44 -24.28
N SER A 358 43.62 33.73 -24.06
CA SER A 358 42.38 34.18 -23.45
C SER A 358 41.14 33.73 -24.23
N GLU A 359 41.24 33.75 -25.56
CA GLU A 359 40.16 33.38 -26.47
C GLU A 359 39.88 31.88 -26.37
N CYS A 360 40.93 31.05 -26.39
CA CYS A 360 40.82 29.61 -26.21
C CYS A 360 40.22 29.24 -24.85
N SER A 361 40.71 29.87 -23.78
CA SER A 361 40.22 29.62 -22.43
C SER A 361 38.75 30.03 -22.28
N SER A 362 38.37 31.17 -22.86
CA SER A 362 36.98 31.65 -22.87
C SER A 362 36.07 30.71 -23.63
N TYR A 363 36.49 30.24 -24.81
CA TYR A 363 35.76 29.25 -25.59
C TYR A 363 35.53 27.97 -24.79
N MET A 364 36.59 27.42 -24.19
CA MET A 364 36.49 26.22 -23.36
C MET A 364 35.51 26.39 -22.19
N ILE A 365 35.55 27.51 -21.48
CA ILE A 365 34.64 27.79 -20.37
C ILE A 365 33.18 27.93 -20.85
N GLN A 366 32.97 28.58 -21.99
CA GLN A 366 31.63 28.85 -22.52
C GLN A 366 30.95 27.61 -23.11
N HIS A 367 31.72 26.68 -23.69
CA HIS A 367 31.16 25.56 -24.46
C HIS A 367 31.35 24.18 -23.80
N LEU A 368 32.44 23.95 -23.05
CA LEU A 368 32.79 22.63 -22.51
C LEU A 368 32.27 22.46 -21.07
N SER A 369 30.98 22.68 -20.91
CA SER A 369 30.24 22.46 -19.67
C SER A 369 28.80 22.05 -19.99
N TYR A 370 28.04 21.64 -18.97
CA TYR A 370 26.61 21.39 -19.16
C TYR A 370 25.89 22.64 -19.71
N ALA A 371 26.09 23.79 -19.09
CA ALA A 371 25.43 25.03 -19.50
C ALA A 371 25.81 25.46 -20.92
N GLY A 372 27.09 25.30 -21.29
CA GLY A 372 27.59 25.57 -22.64
C GLY A 372 26.97 24.64 -23.68
N CYS A 373 27.03 23.34 -23.43
CA CYS A 373 26.42 22.34 -24.31
C CYS A 373 24.92 22.59 -24.50
N VAL A 374 24.18 22.93 -23.43
CA VAL A 374 22.75 23.26 -23.56
C VAL A 374 22.55 24.55 -24.35
N HIS A 375 23.38 25.56 -24.16
CA HIS A 375 23.32 26.79 -24.95
C HIS A 375 23.44 26.50 -26.45
N ASP A 376 24.38 25.64 -26.82
CA ASP A 376 24.71 25.35 -28.22
C ASP A 376 23.71 24.40 -28.89
N HIS A 377 23.18 23.43 -28.13
CA HIS A 377 22.42 22.32 -28.69
C HIS A 377 20.92 22.27 -28.32
N ARG A 378 20.41 23.15 -27.44
CA ARG A 378 18.99 23.08 -27.00
C ARG A 378 17.95 23.17 -28.13
N ALA A 379 18.35 23.68 -29.30
CA ALA A 379 17.51 23.82 -30.47
C ALA A 379 17.55 22.59 -31.40
N ASP A 380 18.45 21.64 -31.14
CA ASP A 380 18.58 20.42 -31.92
C ASP A 380 17.35 19.54 -31.73
N THR A 381 16.90 18.90 -32.82
CA THR A 381 15.66 18.11 -32.82
C THR A 381 15.72 16.88 -31.92
N ASP A 382 16.92 16.36 -31.69
CA ASP A 382 17.25 15.19 -30.87
C ASP A 382 17.92 15.57 -29.54
N PHE A 383 17.85 16.85 -29.15
CA PHE A 383 18.49 17.34 -27.92
C PHE A 383 18.03 16.59 -26.66
N PHE A 384 16.72 16.37 -26.53
CA PHE A 384 16.17 15.69 -25.36
C PHE A 384 16.12 14.18 -25.55
N GLU A 385 16.61 13.46 -24.55
CA GLU A 385 16.51 12.01 -24.51
C GLU A 385 15.13 11.56 -24.02
N ASN A 386 14.79 10.31 -24.33
CA ASN A 386 13.54 9.70 -23.89
C ASN A 386 13.70 8.96 -22.54
N LEU A 387 14.57 9.50 -21.67
CA LEU A 387 14.93 8.94 -20.37
C LEU A 387 14.73 9.97 -19.26
N TRP A 388 14.07 9.54 -18.19
CA TRP A 388 13.85 10.32 -16.97
C TRP A 388 14.35 9.55 -15.76
N TYR A 389 14.86 10.28 -14.78
CA TYR A 389 15.31 9.72 -13.51
C TYR A 389 14.69 10.47 -12.35
N VAL A 390 14.21 9.71 -11.36
CA VAL A 390 13.62 10.22 -10.11
C VAL A 390 14.17 9.44 -8.93
N TRP A 391 14.54 10.16 -7.87
CA TRP A 391 14.93 9.64 -6.57
C TRP A 391 13.95 10.13 -5.51
N LEU A 392 13.38 9.20 -4.74
CA LEU A 392 12.34 9.52 -3.75
C LEU A 392 12.91 10.10 -2.45
N GLY A 393 14.24 10.16 -2.28
CA GLY A 393 14.86 10.80 -1.12
C GLY A 393 14.85 9.96 0.15
N ARG A 394 14.53 8.66 0.06
CA ARG A 394 14.39 7.79 1.23
C ARG A 394 15.73 7.32 1.76
N ASP A 395 15.82 7.20 3.08
CA ASP A 395 16.96 6.62 3.80
C ASP A 395 16.78 5.12 4.09
N THR A 396 15.58 4.58 3.85
CA THR A 396 15.21 3.18 4.13
C THR A 396 14.60 2.53 2.90
N GLU A 397 14.68 1.20 2.84
CA GLU A 397 13.97 0.39 1.83
C GLU A 397 12.46 0.71 1.79
N LEU A 398 11.88 0.51 0.61
CA LEU A 398 10.50 0.81 0.25
C LEU A 398 9.70 -0.47 -0.03
N PHE A 399 10.35 -1.51 -0.52
CA PHE A 399 9.73 -2.75 -0.97
C PHE A 399 10.08 -3.92 -0.05
N ARG A 400 9.19 -4.90 0.00
CA ARG A 400 9.42 -6.14 0.73
C ARG A 400 10.45 -7.00 0.01
N ASN A 401 11.39 -7.57 0.74
CA ASN A 401 12.48 -8.34 0.12
C ASN A 401 12.11 -9.72 -0.45
N ILE A 402 10.91 -10.25 -0.15
CA ILE A 402 10.49 -11.61 -0.53
C ILE A 402 9.42 -11.55 -1.61
N HIS A 403 8.23 -11.10 -1.22
CA HIS A 403 7.07 -10.91 -2.10
C HIS A 403 6.60 -9.47 -1.97
N GLU A 404 6.61 -8.77 -3.08
CA GLU A 404 6.09 -7.41 -3.20
C GLU A 404 5.16 -7.34 -4.40
N THR A 405 4.14 -6.51 -4.26
CA THR A 405 3.24 -6.12 -5.34
C THR A 405 3.24 -4.61 -5.42
N LEU A 406 3.41 -4.09 -6.62
CA LEU A 406 3.40 -2.68 -6.91
C LEU A 406 2.28 -2.40 -7.91
N VAL A 407 1.30 -1.60 -7.49
CA VAL A 407 0.19 -1.15 -8.32
C VAL A 407 0.44 0.28 -8.75
N LEU A 408 0.29 0.56 -10.05
CA LEU A 408 0.33 1.90 -10.62
C LEU A 408 -1.09 2.38 -10.93
N ARG A 409 -1.41 3.59 -10.50
CA ARG A 409 -2.68 4.28 -10.75
C ARG A 409 -2.45 5.62 -11.42
N ASP A 410 -3.37 6.00 -12.31
CA ASP A 410 -3.33 7.30 -12.96
C ASP A 410 -3.75 8.44 -11.99
N SER A 411 -3.78 9.67 -12.49
CA SER A 411 -4.16 10.85 -11.70
C SER A 411 -5.61 10.84 -11.21
N ALA A 412 -6.48 10.01 -11.79
CA ALA A 412 -7.86 9.79 -11.34
C ALA A 412 -7.99 8.61 -10.36
N GLY A 413 -6.87 7.93 -10.04
CA GLY A 413 -6.85 6.76 -9.15
C GLY A 413 -7.22 5.45 -9.85
N LEU A 414 -7.41 5.46 -11.17
CA LEU A 414 -7.76 4.29 -11.97
C LEU A 414 -6.54 3.40 -12.19
N PHE A 415 -6.77 2.10 -12.28
CA PHE A 415 -5.72 1.11 -12.41
C PHE A 415 -5.03 1.18 -13.77
N VAL A 416 -3.70 1.28 -13.79
CA VAL A 416 -2.89 1.35 -15.01
C VAL A 416 -2.10 0.07 -15.23
N ASP A 417 -1.39 -0.42 -14.21
CA ASP A 417 -0.59 -1.63 -14.29
C ASP A 417 -0.25 -2.18 -12.90
N GLU A 418 0.16 -3.44 -12.83
CA GLU A 418 0.62 -4.09 -11.60
C GLU A 418 1.82 -4.99 -11.88
N ARG A 419 2.78 -5.00 -10.97
CA ARG A 419 3.91 -5.92 -11.03
C ARG A 419 4.34 -6.41 -9.66
N GLY A 420 4.72 -7.68 -9.58
CA GLY A 420 5.27 -8.28 -8.37
C GLY A 420 6.41 -9.24 -8.64
N TYR A 421 7.00 -9.80 -7.58
CA TYR A 421 8.13 -10.74 -7.66
C TYR A 421 8.19 -11.78 -6.53
#